data_AF-R9M6P7-F1
#
_entry.id   AF-R9M6P7-F1
#
_cell.length_a   1.000
_cell.length_b   1.000
_cell.length_c   1.000
_cell.angle_alpha   90.00
_cell.angle_beta   90.00
_cell.angle_gamma   90.00
#
_symmetry.space_group_name_H-M   'P 1'
#
loop_
_entity.id
_entity.type
_entity.pdbx_description
1 polymer ?
#
loop_
_entity_poly.entity_id
_entity_poly.type
_entity_poly.pdbx_seq_one_letter_code
_entity_poly.pdbx_strand_id
1 'polypeptide(L)'
;MLRFLRREPGFYRHTWMLALPIILQNLVTTSLGFVDTFMVGLLGQSELSAVTAANTPIFLVQIIIFGLLSGLAVLVSQYWGKHDTEAINRCMGIALYTGVSLAALIALALFLAPRQVMALVTDNALLIQLGAPYLRIVGISYIFNTASSVYVGVQRSTENPAMGLTVFTVSMVLNTFLNYVLIFGKFGAPALGITGAAAATLISRAVEFILTFGYALRNRRIPLMPAALLHPGTAFVGDFLKYSTPVLVNDSLWGLGTTLITAVIGHMAISEEMLAAYAIMGNIEKFSTVACYGISGASAVIVGKRIGEGASREEVYEVSWCMLLLTVLIGLMVSLSLAVLLPTVFIPRLYPLFHLEGLSLEIAATMCVVFIFMMPTKAFDITNISGVLRAGGDVRVSAVIDVGSVWLVALPITVLSALVFEAPVALVCLGIQAEGLSKVPLGIWRLRSRKWINNVTREGTS
;
A
#
# COMPACT_ATOMS: atom_id res chain seq x y z
N MET A 1 -5.45 29.50 -4.16
CA MET A 1 -4.96 28.23 -3.57
C MET A 1 -4.25 28.44 -2.23
N LEU A 2 -3.27 29.34 -2.11
CA LEU A 2 -2.54 29.58 -0.85
C LEU A 2 -3.42 30.01 0.35
N ARG A 3 -4.63 30.55 0.12
CA ARG A 3 -5.61 30.84 1.18
C ARG A 3 -5.99 29.60 2.00
N PHE A 4 -6.04 28.41 1.38
CA PHE A 4 -6.37 27.15 2.08
C PHE A 4 -5.25 26.68 3.02
N LEU A 5 -4.04 27.25 2.92
CA LEU A 5 -2.94 26.99 3.84
C LEU A 5 -3.01 27.85 5.12
N ARG A 6 -3.93 28.81 5.20
CA ARG A 6 -4.15 29.54 6.45
C ARG A 6 -5.07 28.72 7.35
N ARG A 7 -4.47 28.10 8.37
CA ARG A 7 -5.16 27.23 9.34
C ARG A 7 -4.87 27.67 10.76
N GLU A 8 -5.71 27.18 11.67
CA GLU A 8 -5.58 27.43 13.10
C GLU A 8 -4.19 27.02 13.62
N PRO A 9 -3.66 27.73 14.63
CA PRO A 9 -2.41 27.35 15.28
C PRO A 9 -2.47 25.89 15.75
N GLY A 10 -1.45 25.10 15.38
CA GLY A 10 -1.36 23.69 15.77
C GLY A 10 -1.89 22.68 14.74
N PHE A 11 -2.63 23.11 13.70
CA PHE A 11 -3.12 22.20 12.64
C PHE A 11 -1.96 21.45 11.97
N TYR A 12 -0.92 22.17 11.54
CA TYR A 12 0.25 21.54 10.89
C TYR A 12 1.02 20.62 11.82
N ARG A 13 1.11 20.97 13.12
CA ARG A 13 1.74 20.11 14.12
C ARG A 13 0.96 18.79 14.26
N HIS A 14 -0.37 18.88 14.34
CA HIS A 14 -1.25 17.70 14.36
C HIS A 14 -1.10 16.85 13.09
N THR A 15 -1.14 17.48 11.92
CA THR A 15 -0.94 16.81 10.64
C THR A 15 0.38 16.06 10.58
N TRP A 16 1.49 16.67 11.02
CA TRP A 16 2.79 16.00 11.06
C TRP A 16 2.89 14.92 12.14
N MET A 17 2.25 15.10 13.29
CA MET A 17 2.13 14.05 14.32
C MET A 17 1.40 12.80 13.81
N LEU A 18 0.47 12.97 12.86
CA LEU A 18 -0.19 11.85 12.20
C LEU A 18 0.61 11.31 11.02
N ALA A 19 1.06 12.19 10.13
CA ALA A 19 1.72 11.80 8.90
C ALA A 19 3.09 11.17 9.13
N LEU A 20 3.94 11.74 9.99
CA LEU A 20 5.31 11.25 10.18
C LEU A 20 5.35 9.78 10.63
N PRO A 21 4.56 9.34 11.63
CA PRO A 21 4.53 7.92 11.98
C PRO A 21 4.00 7.03 10.84
N ILE A 22 3.07 7.51 10.01
CA ILE A 22 2.56 6.73 8.86
C ILE A 22 3.64 6.62 7.76
N ILE A 23 4.36 7.71 7.49
CA ILE A 23 5.51 7.71 6.57
C ILE A 23 6.55 6.69 7.03
N LEU A 24 6.91 6.73 8.32
CA LEU A 24 7.89 5.81 8.89
C LEU A 24 7.40 4.35 8.87
N GLN A 25 6.10 4.09 9.11
CA GLN A 25 5.52 2.75 8.98
C GLN A 25 5.66 2.20 7.56
N ASN A 26 5.32 3.01 6.56
CA ASN A 26 5.44 2.65 5.16
C ASN A 26 6.92 2.42 4.80
N LEU A 27 7.84 3.27 5.28
CA LEU A 27 9.27 3.12 5.05
C LEU A 27 9.82 1.83 5.67
N VAL A 28 9.44 1.51 6.91
CA VAL A 28 9.78 0.26 7.60
C VAL A 28 9.30 -0.95 6.81
N THR A 29 8.05 -0.91 6.32
CA THR A 29 7.46 -2.02 5.56
C THR A 29 8.15 -2.21 4.21
N THR A 30 8.44 -1.13 3.47
CA THR A 30 9.20 -1.19 2.21
C THR A 30 10.63 -1.67 2.44
N SER A 31 11.28 -1.20 3.51
CA SER A 31 12.65 -1.58 3.85
C SER A 31 12.75 -3.04 4.26
N LEU A 32 11.77 -3.57 5.00
CA LEU A 32 11.69 -4.99 5.36
C LEU A 32 11.72 -5.86 4.10
N GLY A 33 10.85 -5.58 3.11
CA GLY A 33 10.79 -6.37 1.88
C GLY A 33 12.09 -6.30 1.07
N PHE A 34 12.76 -5.15 1.08
CA PHE A 34 14.09 -5.00 0.46
C PHE A 34 15.16 -5.83 1.17
N VAL A 35 15.23 -5.76 2.51
CA VAL A 35 16.20 -6.52 3.31
C VAL A 35 15.99 -8.02 3.15
N ASP A 36 14.74 -8.49 3.18
CA ASP A 36 14.42 -9.91 3.00
C ASP A 36 14.87 -10.43 1.62
N THR A 37 14.53 -9.69 0.56
CA THR A 37 14.95 -10.02 -0.81
C THR A 37 16.47 -10.03 -0.94
N PHE A 38 17.15 -9.04 -0.34
CA PHE A 38 18.61 -8.96 -0.36
C PHE A 38 19.26 -10.14 0.36
N MET A 39 18.79 -10.49 1.56
CA MET A 39 19.36 -11.59 2.35
C MET A 39 19.14 -12.95 1.69
N VAL A 40 17.98 -13.17 1.06
CA VAL A 40 17.74 -14.37 0.25
C VAL A 40 18.63 -14.38 -1.00
N GLY A 41 18.84 -13.22 -1.64
CA GLY A 41 19.74 -13.08 -2.79
C GLY A 41 21.18 -13.50 -2.51
N LEU A 42 21.64 -13.41 -1.26
CA LEU A 42 22.97 -13.86 -0.84
C LEU A 42 23.11 -15.39 -0.78
N LEU A 43 22.01 -16.15 -0.78
CA LEU A 43 22.04 -17.62 -0.82
C LEU A 43 22.37 -18.15 -2.21
N GLY A 44 21.85 -17.49 -3.25
CA GLY A 44 22.01 -17.91 -4.64
C GLY A 44 20.87 -17.42 -5.54
N GLN A 45 21.10 -17.49 -6.86
CA GLN A 45 20.16 -17.00 -7.86
C GLN A 45 18.88 -17.86 -7.90
N SER A 46 19.00 -19.18 -7.74
CA SER A 46 17.86 -20.09 -7.75
C SER A 46 16.93 -19.87 -6.55
N GLU A 47 17.50 -19.58 -5.39
CA GLU A 47 16.81 -19.29 -4.15
C GLU A 47 16.03 -17.97 -4.24
N LEU A 48 16.68 -16.94 -4.77
CA LEU A 48 16.05 -15.64 -5.02
C LEU A 48 14.89 -15.76 -6.01
N SER A 49 15.08 -16.49 -7.11
CA SER A 49 14.02 -16.73 -8.10
C SER A 49 12.85 -17.50 -7.50
N ALA A 50 13.11 -18.49 -6.63
CA ALA A 50 12.07 -19.29 -5.99
C ALA A 50 11.23 -18.44 -5.01
N VAL A 51 11.87 -17.60 -4.19
CA VAL A 51 11.18 -16.69 -3.27
C VAL A 51 10.40 -15.62 -4.02
N THR A 52 10.97 -15.06 -5.09
CA THR A 52 10.29 -14.08 -5.92
C THR A 52 9.01 -14.67 -6.53
N ALA A 53 9.10 -15.88 -7.10
CA ALA A 53 7.93 -16.59 -7.63
C ALA A 53 6.89 -16.89 -6.54
N ALA A 54 7.32 -17.28 -5.34
CA ALA A 54 6.43 -17.53 -4.21
C ALA A 54 5.76 -16.25 -3.67
N ASN A 55 6.41 -15.09 -3.80
CA ASN A 55 5.87 -13.80 -3.35
C ASN A 55 4.81 -13.23 -4.31
N THR A 56 4.73 -13.68 -5.57
CA THR A 56 3.69 -13.26 -6.53
C THR A 56 2.26 -13.55 -6.04
N PRO A 57 1.88 -14.79 -5.68
CA PRO A 57 0.53 -15.06 -5.16
C PRO A 57 0.28 -14.35 -3.82
N ILE A 58 1.33 -14.20 -3.01
CA ILE A 58 1.28 -13.47 -1.73
C ILE A 58 0.92 -12.00 -1.94
N PHE A 59 1.47 -11.36 -2.97
CA PHE A 59 1.18 -9.97 -3.29
C PHE A 59 -0.31 -9.74 -3.60
N LEU A 60 -0.97 -10.69 -4.27
CA LEU A 60 -2.42 -10.64 -4.50
C LEU A 60 -3.21 -10.65 -3.18
N VAL A 61 -2.77 -11.45 -2.19
CA VAL A 61 -3.36 -11.46 -0.85
C VAL A 61 -3.21 -10.10 -0.17
N GLN A 62 -2.03 -9.48 -0.28
CA GLN A 62 -1.77 -8.17 0.29
C GLN A 62 -2.65 -7.08 -0.30
N ILE A 63 -2.90 -7.09 -1.62
CA ILE A 63 -3.83 -6.15 -2.26
C ILE A 63 -5.23 -6.27 -1.64
N ILE A 64 -5.70 -7.50 -1.43
CA ILE A 64 -7.02 -7.72 -0.88
C ILE A 64 -7.12 -7.22 0.58
N ILE A 65 -6.13 -7.56 1.40
CA ILE A 65 -6.05 -7.07 2.78
C ILE A 65 -5.96 -5.53 2.80
N PHE A 66 -5.18 -4.93 1.92
CA PHE A 66 -5.07 -3.48 1.82
C PHE A 66 -6.40 -2.81 1.48
N GLY A 67 -7.16 -3.35 0.52
CA GLY A 67 -8.49 -2.86 0.18
C GLY A 67 -9.47 -2.93 1.34
N LEU A 68 -9.43 -4.03 2.11
CA LEU A 68 -10.21 -4.20 3.35
C LEU A 68 -9.85 -3.13 4.41
N LEU A 69 -8.56 -2.91 4.65
CA LEU A 69 -8.07 -1.93 5.63
C LEU A 69 -8.40 -0.50 5.22
N SER A 70 -8.38 -0.21 3.91
CA SER A 70 -8.77 1.09 3.37
C SER A 70 -10.26 1.36 3.59
N GLY A 71 -11.14 0.38 3.32
CA GLY A 71 -12.57 0.48 3.61
C GLY A 71 -12.88 0.64 5.10
N LEU A 72 -12.19 -0.12 5.96
CA LEU A 72 -12.27 0.02 7.42
C LEU A 72 -11.88 1.43 7.87
N ALA A 73 -10.82 1.99 7.29
CA ALA A 73 -10.30 3.29 7.70
C ALA A 73 -11.31 4.42 7.49
N VAL A 74 -12.14 4.35 6.44
CA VAL A 74 -13.21 5.31 6.13
C VAL A 74 -14.28 5.30 7.22
N LEU A 75 -14.76 4.11 7.61
CA LEU A 75 -15.81 3.99 8.62
C LEU A 75 -15.30 4.40 10.00
N VAL A 76 -14.13 3.91 10.40
CA VAL A 76 -13.56 4.16 11.73
C VAL A 76 -13.22 5.62 11.94
N SER A 77 -12.68 6.33 10.93
CA SER A 77 -12.34 7.74 11.09
C SER A 77 -13.58 8.63 11.30
N GLN A 78 -14.69 8.34 10.61
CA GLN A 78 -15.94 9.06 10.84
C GLN A 78 -16.60 8.70 12.18
N TYR A 79 -16.64 7.43 12.57
CA TYR A 79 -17.16 7.04 13.90
C TYR A 79 -16.30 7.59 15.04
N TRP A 80 -14.99 7.74 14.82
CA TRP A 80 -14.10 8.43 15.77
C TRP A 80 -14.47 9.90 15.96
N GLY A 81 -14.86 10.59 14.88
CA GLY A 81 -15.39 11.96 14.96
C GLY A 81 -16.72 12.07 15.73
N LYS A 82 -17.54 11.00 15.72
CA LYS A 82 -18.75 10.90 16.56
C LYS A 82 -18.48 10.45 18.00
N HIS A 83 -17.24 10.11 18.34
CA HIS A 83 -16.87 9.47 19.61
C HIS A 83 -17.61 8.14 19.89
N ASP A 84 -18.08 7.45 18.84
CA ASP A 84 -18.80 6.18 18.94
C ASP A 84 -17.83 5.00 18.92
N THR A 85 -17.28 4.69 20.10
CA THR A 85 -16.32 3.58 20.24
C THR A 85 -16.96 2.19 20.08
N GLU A 86 -18.27 2.07 20.25
CA GLU A 86 -18.98 0.81 20.03
C GLU A 86 -19.05 0.50 18.54
N ALA A 87 -19.47 1.46 17.72
CA ALA A 87 -19.49 1.32 16.27
C ALA A 87 -18.09 1.01 15.70
N ILE A 88 -17.03 1.62 16.25
CA ILE A 88 -15.64 1.29 15.90
C ILE A 88 -15.34 -0.18 16.19
N ASN A 89 -15.73 -0.69 17.36
CA ASN A 89 -15.55 -2.11 17.71
C ASN A 89 -16.34 -3.04 16.78
N ARG A 90 -17.56 -2.66 16.37
CA ARG A 90 -18.37 -3.43 15.40
C ARG A 90 -17.70 -3.47 14.02
N CYS A 91 -17.24 -2.33 13.50
CA CYS A 91 -16.51 -2.27 12.23
C CYS A 91 -15.21 -3.07 12.29
N MET A 92 -14.47 -2.98 13.40
CA MET A 92 -13.26 -3.76 13.64
C MET A 92 -13.55 -5.26 13.67
N GLY A 93 -14.63 -5.69 14.33
CA GLY A 93 -15.07 -7.08 14.36
C GLY A 93 -15.35 -7.62 12.95
N ILE A 94 -16.08 -6.86 12.13
CA ILE A 94 -16.36 -7.26 10.73
C ILE A 94 -15.05 -7.38 9.93
N ALA A 95 -14.14 -6.40 10.04
CA ALA A 95 -12.85 -6.45 9.35
C ALA A 95 -11.97 -7.61 9.84
N LEU A 96 -11.99 -7.93 11.15
CA LEU A 96 -11.30 -9.10 11.69
C LEU A 96 -11.90 -10.38 11.12
N TYR A 97 -13.22 -10.57 11.19
CA TYR A 97 -13.85 -11.79 10.69
C TYR A 97 -13.64 -11.97 9.18
N THR A 98 -13.90 -10.94 8.39
CA THR A 98 -13.74 -11.00 6.93
C THR A 98 -12.28 -11.17 6.52
N GLY A 99 -11.38 -10.37 7.09
CA GLY A 99 -9.95 -10.40 6.78
C GLY A 99 -9.28 -11.69 7.24
N VAL A 100 -9.49 -12.11 8.49
CA VAL A 100 -8.89 -13.34 9.03
C VAL A 100 -9.48 -14.58 8.36
N SER A 101 -10.79 -14.62 8.08
CA SER A 101 -11.38 -15.77 7.36
C SER A 101 -10.79 -15.90 5.96
N LEU A 102 -10.65 -14.78 5.24
CA LEU A 102 -10.05 -14.79 3.91
C LEU A 102 -8.56 -15.17 3.96
N ALA A 103 -7.79 -14.59 4.88
CA ALA A 103 -6.40 -14.93 5.08
C ALA A 103 -6.23 -16.42 5.47
N ALA A 104 -7.14 -16.97 6.28
CA ALA A 104 -7.14 -18.37 6.67
C ALA A 104 -7.51 -19.30 5.50
N LEU A 105 -8.48 -18.94 4.67
CA LEU A 105 -8.82 -19.70 3.45
C LEU A 105 -7.64 -19.75 2.48
N ILE A 106 -6.96 -18.62 2.29
CA ILE A 106 -5.77 -18.54 1.44
C ILE A 106 -4.62 -19.33 2.07
N ALA A 107 -4.34 -19.15 3.36
CA ALA A 107 -3.33 -19.91 4.08
C ALA A 107 -3.59 -21.43 3.98
N LEU A 108 -4.85 -21.87 4.05
CA LEU A 108 -5.25 -23.26 3.87
C LEU A 108 -4.94 -23.75 2.45
N ALA A 109 -5.26 -22.97 1.42
CA ALA A 109 -4.93 -23.29 0.03
C ALA A 109 -3.40 -23.41 -0.18
N LEU A 110 -2.64 -22.45 0.37
CA LEU A 110 -1.16 -22.46 0.32
C LEU A 110 -0.56 -23.62 1.13
N PHE A 111 -1.24 -24.07 2.19
CA PHE A 111 -0.76 -25.17 3.02
C PHE A 111 -1.05 -26.56 2.42
N LEU A 112 -2.23 -26.74 1.82
CA LEU A 112 -2.65 -28.01 1.22
C LEU A 112 -2.05 -28.22 -0.18
N ALA A 113 -1.91 -27.15 -0.95
CA ALA A 113 -1.50 -27.23 -2.35
C ALA A 113 -0.34 -26.27 -2.72
N PRO A 114 0.77 -26.20 -1.95
CA PRO A 114 1.84 -25.23 -2.21
C PRO A 114 2.53 -25.46 -3.56
N ARG A 115 2.69 -26.73 -3.97
CA ARG A 115 3.33 -27.06 -5.26
C ARG A 115 2.47 -26.65 -6.44
N GLN A 116 1.16 -26.86 -6.34
CA GLN A 116 0.20 -26.49 -7.37
C GLN A 116 0.14 -24.98 -7.53
N VAL A 117 0.12 -24.23 -6.42
CA VAL A 117 0.16 -22.76 -6.48
C VAL A 117 1.47 -22.27 -7.08
N MET A 118 2.62 -22.87 -6.72
CA MET A 118 3.90 -22.55 -7.36
C MET A 118 3.91 -22.90 -8.86
N ALA A 119 3.30 -24.02 -9.25
CA ALA A 119 3.19 -24.44 -10.65
C ALA A 119 2.32 -23.52 -11.50
N LEU A 120 1.41 -22.74 -10.89
CA LEU A 120 0.68 -21.67 -11.61
C LEU A 120 1.59 -20.49 -11.97
N VAL A 121 2.73 -20.35 -11.28
CA VAL A 121 3.66 -19.23 -11.48
C VAL A 121 4.86 -19.64 -12.32
N THR A 122 5.35 -20.87 -12.18
CA THR A 122 6.54 -21.36 -12.90
C THR A 122 6.48 -22.86 -13.17
N ASP A 123 6.93 -23.28 -14.34
CA ASP A 123 7.10 -24.70 -14.71
C ASP A 123 8.43 -25.30 -14.21
N ASN A 124 9.31 -24.49 -13.62
CA ASN A 124 10.62 -24.94 -13.19
C ASN A 124 10.51 -25.79 -11.91
N ALA A 125 10.77 -27.10 -12.04
CA ALA A 125 10.70 -28.06 -10.94
C ALA A 125 11.58 -27.69 -9.73
N LEU A 126 12.76 -27.10 -9.96
CA LEU A 126 13.67 -26.68 -8.89
C LEU A 126 13.10 -25.49 -8.11
N LEU A 127 12.51 -24.50 -8.80
CA LEU A 127 11.86 -23.37 -8.15
C LEU A 127 10.62 -23.81 -7.36
N ILE A 128 9.82 -24.74 -7.90
CA ILE A 128 8.67 -25.32 -7.18
C ILE A 128 9.15 -26.05 -5.92
N GLN A 129 10.23 -26.83 -6.01
CA GLN A 129 10.78 -27.58 -4.89
C GLN A 129 11.28 -26.66 -3.77
N LEU A 130 11.94 -25.55 -4.12
CA LEU A 130 12.46 -24.56 -3.17
C LEU A 130 11.37 -23.64 -2.59
N GLY A 131 10.43 -23.20 -3.42
CA GLY A 131 9.39 -22.24 -3.04
C GLY A 131 8.20 -22.85 -2.30
N ALA A 132 7.87 -24.14 -2.52
CA ALA A 132 6.71 -24.76 -1.87
C ALA A 132 6.79 -24.79 -0.33
N PRO A 133 7.92 -25.15 0.32
CA PRO A 133 8.05 -25.06 1.77
C PRO A 133 7.94 -23.63 2.31
N TYR A 134 8.52 -22.67 1.59
CA TYR A 134 8.44 -21.24 1.91
C TYR A 134 6.98 -20.77 1.92
N LEU A 135 6.25 -21.04 0.83
CA LEU A 135 4.87 -20.62 0.66
C LEU A 135 3.94 -21.20 1.74
N ARG A 136 4.18 -22.46 2.14
CA ARG A 136 3.42 -23.15 3.20
C ARG A 136 3.57 -22.46 4.56
N ILE A 137 4.78 -22.01 4.91
CA ILE A 137 5.06 -21.36 6.19
C ILE A 137 4.58 -19.91 6.16
N VAL A 138 4.91 -19.17 5.09
CA VAL A 138 4.56 -17.76 4.95
C VAL A 138 3.04 -17.57 4.86
N GLY A 139 2.29 -18.48 4.23
CA GLY A 139 0.83 -18.43 4.19
C GLY A 139 0.19 -18.30 5.57
N ILE A 140 0.69 -19.03 6.58
CA ILE A 140 0.20 -18.96 7.97
C ILE A 140 0.50 -17.59 8.60
N SER A 141 1.63 -16.96 8.25
CA SER A 141 2.02 -15.65 8.78
C SER A 141 1.02 -14.54 8.42
N TYR A 142 0.32 -14.68 7.29
CA TYR A 142 -0.67 -13.70 6.86
C TYR A 142 -1.92 -13.65 7.73
N ILE A 143 -2.27 -14.76 8.42
CA ILE A 143 -3.36 -14.77 9.40
C ILE A 143 -3.03 -13.78 10.54
N PHE A 144 -1.83 -13.90 11.12
CA PHE A 144 -1.35 -13.02 12.19
C PHE A 144 -1.16 -11.58 11.70
N ASN A 145 -0.61 -11.40 10.50
CA ASN A 145 -0.41 -10.07 9.93
C ASN A 145 -1.74 -9.36 9.65
N THR A 146 -2.77 -10.08 9.18
CA THR A 146 -4.08 -9.48 8.90
C THR A 146 -4.75 -9.01 10.19
N ALA A 147 -4.76 -9.87 11.22
CA ALA A 147 -5.30 -9.51 12.53
C ALA A 147 -4.58 -8.29 13.13
N SER A 148 -3.25 -8.26 13.04
CA SER A 148 -2.43 -7.13 13.51
C SER A 148 -2.71 -5.85 12.73
N SER A 149 -2.78 -5.95 11.40
CA SER A 149 -2.97 -4.81 10.51
C SER A 149 -4.37 -4.19 10.65
N VAL A 150 -5.40 -4.98 10.95
CA VAL A 150 -6.74 -4.46 11.24
C VAL A 150 -6.71 -3.57 12.48
N TYR A 151 -6.12 -4.03 13.57
CA TYR A 151 -6.04 -3.24 14.79
C TYR A 151 -5.13 -2.00 14.64
N VAL A 152 -3.97 -2.14 13.99
CA VAL A 152 -3.10 -1.01 13.66
C VAL A 152 -3.84 0.01 12.78
N GLY A 153 -4.64 -0.47 11.81
CA GLY A 153 -5.50 0.35 10.97
C GLY A 153 -6.53 1.14 11.78
N VAL A 154 -7.18 0.51 12.77
CA VAL A 154 -8.09 1.19 13.70
C VAL A 154 -7.35 2.27 14.49
N GLN A 155 -6.20 1.94 15.10
CA GLN A 155 -5.40 2.91 15.86
C GLN A 155 -4.97 4.10 15.00
N ARG A 156 -4.56 3.86 13.75
CA ARG A 156 -4.25 4.91 12.78
C ARG A 156 -5.47 5.80 12.51
N SER A 157 -6.63 5.19 12.27
CA SER A 157 -7.90 5.91 12.01
C SER A 157 -8.42 6.69 13.21
N THR A 158 -7.97 6.37 14.42
CA THR A 158 -8.29 7.09 15.67
C THR A 158 -7.12 7.92 16.19
N GLU A 159 -6.34 8.50 15.28
CA GLU A 159 -5.26 9.45 15.60
C GLU A 159 -4.11 8.91 16.47
N ASN A 160 -3.87 7.59 16.46
CA ASN A 160 -2.76 6.94 17.16
C ASN A 160 -1.85 6.11 16.22
N PRO A 161 -1.28 6.71 15.14
CA PRO A 161 -0.41 5.97 14.22
C PRO A 161 0.95 5.58 14.84
N ALA A 162 1.38 6.23 15.93
CA ALA A 162 2.66 5.92 16.59
C ALA A 162 2.72 4.48 17.14
N MET A 163 1.57 3.90 17.51
CA MET A 163 1.47 2.51 17.94
C MET A 163 1.85 1.55 16.80
N GLY A 164 1.29 1.76 15.60
CA GLY A 164 1.61 0.98 14.41
C GLY A 164 3.08 1.06 14.03
N LEU A 165 3.68 2.26 14.14
CA LEU A 165 5.12 2.44 13.91
C LEU A 165 5.96 1.59 14.86
N THR A 166 5.65 1.60 16.15
CA THR A 166 6.41 0.83 17.15
C THR A 166 6.30 -0.66 16.87
N VAL A 167 5.08 -1.14 16.60
CA VAL A 167 4.80 -2.55 16.30
C VAL A 167 5.54 -3.02 15.05
N PHE A 168 5.44 -2.29 13.93
CA PHE A 168 6.12 -2.68 12.68
C PHE A 168 7.64 -2.53 12.77
N THR A 169 8.16 -1.56 13.52
CA THR A 169 9.61 -1.41 13.72
C THR A 169 10.18 -2.58 14.51
N VAL A 170 9.52 -2.98 15.61
CA VAL A 170 9.94 -4.16 16.39
C VAL A 170 9.85 -5.44 15.55
N SER A 171 8.76 -5.61 14.80
CA SER A 171 8.58 -6.72 13.86
C SER A 171 9.70 -6.77 12.82
N MET A 172 10.08 -5.62 12.24
CA MET A 172 11.17 -5.55 11.27
C MET A 172 12.53 -5.87 11.87
N VAL A 173 12.90 -5.27 13.00
CA VAL A 173 14.19 -5.51 13.65
C VAL A 173 14.32 -6.99 14.04
N LEU A 174 13.25 -7.57 14.58
CA LEU A 174 13.21 -8.99 14.90
C LEU A 174 13.32 -9.85 13.64
N ASN A 175 12.61 -9.50 12.58
CA ASN A 175 12.67 -10.24 11.31
C ASN A 175 14.08 -10.22 10.71
N THR A 176 14.72 -9.06 10.62
CA THR A 176 16.09 -8.96 10.11
C THR A 176 17.07 -9.75 10.95
N PHE A 177 16.95 -9.71 12.28
CA PHE A 177 17.77 -10.51 13.18
C PHE A 177 17.54 -12.02 12.97
N LEU A 178 16.29 -12.47 12.93
CA LEU A 178 15.94 -13.88 12.73
C LEU A 178 16.33 -14.37 11.34
N ASN A 179 16.21 -13.53 10.31
CA ASN A 179 16.73 -13.82 8.98
C ASN A 179 18.23 -14.10 9.05
N TYR A 180 19.01 -13.25 9.71
CA TYR A 180 20.45 -13.45 9.84
C TYR A 180 20.80 -14.77 10.54
N VAL A 181 20.05 -15.13 11.58
CA VAL A 181 20.27 -16.36 12.36
C VAL A 181 19.85 -17.61 11.57
N LEU A 182 18.62 -17.64 11.04
CA LEU A 182 17.99 -18.84 10.47
C LEU A 182 18.39 -19.09 9.02
N ILE A 183 18.67 -18.03 8.24
CA ILE A 183 19.13 -18.18 6.85
C ILE A 183 20.56 -18.72 6.85
N PHE A 184 21.47 -18.06 7.58
CA PHE A 184 22.90 -18.35 7.53
C PHE A 184 23.39 -19.35 8.59
N GLY A 185 22.51 -19.85 9.47
CA GLY A 185 22.88 -20.80 10.53
C GLY A 185 23.88 -20.24 11.54
N LYS A 186 23.65 -19.01 12.00
CA LYS A 186 24.52 -18.33 12.98
C LYS A 186 24.07 -18.66 14.41
N PHE A 187 24.95 -18.44 15.39
CA PHE A 187 24.68 -18.69 16.82
C PHE A 187 24.28 -20.15 17.17
N GLY A 188 24.78 -21.13 16.42
CA GLY A 188 24.49 -22.55 16.66
C GLY A 188 23.15 -23.04 16.09
N ALA A 189 22.41 -22.18 15.38
CA ALA A 189 21.22 -22.59 14.64
C ALA A 189 21.59 -23.30 13.32
N PRO A 190 20.76 -24.25 12.84
CA PRO A 190 20.95 -24.84 11.51
C PRO A 190 20.73 -23.79 10.41
N ALA A 191 21.49 -23.88 9.32
CA ALA A 191 21.28 -23.05 8.13
C ALA A 191 20.06 -23.58 7.35
N LEU A 192 18.91 -22.92 7.51
CA LEU A 192 17.63 -23.33 6.91
C LEU A 192 17.38 -22.68 5.54
N GLY A 193 18.29 -21.80 5.08
CA GLY A 193 18.19 -21.10 3.80
C GLY A 193 16.85 -20.38 3.65
N ILE A 194 16.17 -20.61 2.51
CA ILE A 194 14.86 -20.02 2.21
C ILE A 194 13.81 -20.35 3.28
N THR A 195 13.84 -21.57 3.82
CA THR A 195 12.87 -21.99 4.87
C THR A 195 13.11 -21.19 6.15
N GLY A 196 14.37 -20.80 6.41
CA GLY A 196 14.73 -19.89 7.50
C GLY A 196 14.12 -18.50 7.34
N ALA A 197 14.12 -17.96 6.12
CA ALA A 197 13.47 -16.68 5.82
C ALA A 197 11.94 -16.72 6.07
N ALA A 198 11.31 -17.81 5.65
CA ALA A 198 9.88 -18.03 5.90
C ALA A 198 9.57 -18.11 7.41
N ALA A 199 10.39 -18.86 8.16
CA ALA A 199 10.22 -19.02 9.61
C ALA A 199 10.44 -17.70 10.36
N ALA A 200 11.47 -16.93 9.99
CA ALA A 200 11.72 -15.60 10.53
C ALA A 200 10.54 -14.65 10.30
N THR A 201 9.93 -14.70 9.11
CA THR A 201 8.72 -13.94 8.79
C THR A 201 7.54 -14.36 9.66
N LEU A 202 7.27 -15.66 9.79
CA LEU A 202 6.20 -16.16 10.65
C LEU A 202 6.37 -15.75 12.11
N ILE A 203 7.56 -15.94 12.69
CA ILE A 203 7.84 -15.59 14.09
C ILE A 203 7.67 -14.09 14.31
N SER A 204 8.16 -13.26 13.38
CA SER A 204 8.06 -11.81 13.49
C SER A 204 6.61 -11.33 13.44
N ARG A 205 5.79 -11.91 12.56
CA ARG A 205 4.35 -11.62 12.49
C ARG A 205 3.58 -12.17 13.70
N ALA A 206 4.00 -13.28 14.30
CA ALA A 206 3.43 -13.77 15.55
C ALA A 206 3.73 -12.82 16.71
N VAL A 207 4.96 -12.30 16.80
CA VAL A 207 5.33 -11.29 17.82
C VAL A 207 4.58 -9.97 17.58
N GLU A 208 4.47 -9.54 16.32
CA GLU A 208 3.63 -8.39 15.93
C GLU A 208 2.19 -8.53 16.44
N PHE A 209 1.59 -9.71 16.27
CA PHE A 209 0.26 -10.00 16.78
C PHE A 209 0.19 -9.97 18.30
N ILE A 210 1.15 -10.59 19.00
CA ILE A 210 1.20 -10.58 20.47
C ILE A 210 1.31 -9.15 21.02
N LEU A 211 2.18 -8.33 20.43
CA LEU A 211 2.36 -6.93 20.82
C LEU A 211 1.09 -6.12 20.57
N THR A 212 0.47 -6.31 19.41
CA THR A 212 -0.77 -5.63 19.02
C THR A 212 -1.91 -6.01 19.96
N PHE A 213 -2.08 -7.31 20.23
CA PHE A 213 -3.11 -7.84 21.11
C PHE A 213 -2.90 -7.40 22.56
N GLY A 214 -1.67 -7.46 23.07
CA GLY A 214 -1.33 -6.97 24.40
C GLY A 214 -1.61 -5.47 24.58
N TYR A 215 -1.31 -4.66 23.55
CA TYR A 215 -1.66 -3.24 23.54
C TYR A 215 -3.18 -3.05 23.51
N ALA A 216 -3.91 -3.85 22.74
CA ALA A 216 -5.36 -3.78 22.63
C ALA A 216 -6.08 -4.01 23.96
N LEU A 217 -5.57 -4.93 24.79
CA LEU A 217 -6.10 -5.18 26.14
C LEU A 217 -5.85 -4.03 27.11
N ARG A 218 -4.79 -3.25 26.92
CA ARG A 218 -4.40 -2.13 27.81
C ARG A 218 -4.92 -0.77 27.34
N ASN A 219 -5.36 -0.67 26.08
CA ASN A 219 -5.74 0.59 25.49
C ASN A 219 -7.04 1.13 26.07
N ARG A 220 -6.94 2.27 26.78
CA ARG A 220 -8.12 2.96 27.34
C ARG A 220 -8.80 3.90 26.35
N ARG A 221 -8.18 4.24 25.22
CA ARG A 221 -8.79 5.15 24.21
C ARG A 221 -9.89 4.46 23.41
N ILE A 222 -9.70 3.19 23.10
CA ILE A 222 -10.67 2.33 22.43
C ILE A 222 -10.71 1.05 23.24
N PRO A 223 -11.53 0.98 24.29
CA PRO A 223 -11.67 -0.25 25.04
C PRO A 223 -12.24 -1.32 24.10
N LEU A 224 -11.63 -2.50 24.14
CA LEU A 224 -12.18 -3.66 23.43
C LEU A 224 -13.53 -4.00 24.06
N MET A 225 -14.58 -4.03 23.24
CA MET A 225 -15.93 -4.40 23.63
C MET A 225 -16.27 -5.77 23.02
N PRO A 226 -16.10 -6.89 23.75
CA PRO A 226 -16.27 -8.23 23.18
C PRO A 226 -17.66 -8.45 22.56
N ALA A 227 -18.71 -7.91 23.18
CA ALA A 227 -20.06 -8.02 22.64
C ALA A 227 -20.20 -7.37 21.26
N ALA A 228 -19.70 -6.14 21.10
CA ALA A 228 -19.74 -5.40 19.84
C ALA A 228 -18.80 -6.00 18.77
N LEU A 229 -17.67 -6.54 19.19
CA LEU A 229 -16.70 -7.19 18.30
C LEU A 229 -17.20 -8.55 17.79
N LEU A 230 -17.81 -9.36 18.68
CA LEU A 230 -18.29 -10.69 18.33
C LEU A 230 -19.63 -10.66 17.58
N HIS A 231 -20.49 -9.69 17.88
CA HIS A 231 -21.82 -9.54 17.30
C HIS A 231 -22.00 -8.15 16.67
N PRO A 232 -21.32 -7.87 15.53
CA PRO A 232 -21.35 -6.54 14.91
C PRO A 232 -22.73 -6.11 14.40
N GLY A 233 -23.63 -7.07 14.16
CA GLY A 233 -24.98 -6.83 13.65
C GLY A 233 -25.02 -6.77 12.11
N THR A 234 -26.08 -7.34 11.53
CA THR A 234 -26.25 -7.46 10.07
C THR A 234 -26.25 -6.12 9.34
N ALA A 235 -26.72 -5.07 10.01
CA ALA A 235 -26.80 -3.74 9.45
C ALA A 235 -25.40 -3.11 9.25
N PHE A 236 -24.50 -3.25 10.23
CA PHE A 236 -23.10 -2.83 10.10
C PHE A 236 -22.34 -3.64 9.05
N VAL A 237 -22.66 -4.94 8.90
CA VAL A 237 -22.11 -5.78 7.83
C VAL A 237 -22.50 -5.23 6.45
N GLY A 238 -23.76 -4.84 6.27
CA GLY A 238 -24.23 -4.22 5.03
C GLY A 238 -23.48 -2.93 4.67
N ASP A 239 -23.26 -2.05 5.65
CA ASP A 239 -22.50 -0.82 5.44
C ASP A 239 -21.03 -1.12 5.14
N PHE A 240 -20.42 -2.03 5.91
CA PHE A 240 -19.04 -2.43 5.68
C PHE A 240 -18.83 -2.99 4.28
N LEU A 241 -19.72 -3.85 3.78
CA LEU A 241 -19.66 -4.38 2.43
C LEU A 241 -19.90 -3.28 1.38
N LYS A 242 -20.83 -2.35 1.63
CA LYS A 242 -21.11 -1.24 0.72
C LYS A 242 -19.90 -0.33 0.50
N TYR A 243 -19.09 -0.10 1.54
CA TYR A 243 -17.92 0.79 1.47
C TYR A 243 -16.61 0.07 1.17
N SER A 244 -16.40 -1.14 1.67
CA SER A 244 -15.13 -1.89 1.50
C SER A 244 -15.07 -2.65 0.18
N THR A 245 -16.20 -3.17 -0.34
CA THR A 245 -16.20 -3.94 -1.60
C THR A 245 -15.75 -3.11 -2.80
N PRO A 246 -16.24 -1.86 -3.01
CA PRO A 246 -15.77 -1.04 -4.12
C PRO A 246 -14.27 -0.73 -4.03
N VAL A 247 -13.75 -0.53 -2.83
CA VAL A 247 -12.32 -0.27 -2.60
C VAL A 247 -11.49 -1.51 -2.90
N LEU A 248 -11.94 -2.68 -2.45
CA LEU A 248 -11.31 -3.95 -2.75
C LEU A 248 -11.25 -4.23 -4.26
N VAL A 249 -12.37 -4.06 -4.95
CA VAL A 249 -12.46 -4.23 -6.41
C VAL A 249 -11.55 -3.22 -7.11
N ASN A 250 -11.54 -1.97 -6.65
CA ASN A 250 -10.68 -0.93 -7.18
C ASN A 250 -9.19 -1.28 -7.07
N ASP A 251 -8.70 -1.62 -5.88
CA ASP A 251 -7.29 -1.92 -5.65
C ASP A 251 -6.87 -3.20 -6.40
N SER A 252 -7.79 -4.18 -6.53
CA SER A 252 -7.57 -5.40 -7.33
C SER A 252 -7.47 -5.12 -8.83
N LEU A 253 -8.40 -4.34 -9.39
CA LEU A 253 -8.39 -3.96 -10.81
C LEU A 253 -7.21 -3.04 -11.14
N TRP A 254 -6.78 -2.20 -10.21
CA TRP A 254 -5.58 -1.39 -10.34
C TRP A 254 -4.32 -2.27 -10.38
N GLY A 255 -4.21 -3.25 -9.48
CA GLY A 255 -3.10 -4.23 -9.47
C GLY A 255 -3.04 -5.07 -10.74
N LEU A 256 -4.20 -5.50 -11.27
CA LEU A 256 -4.27 -6.20 -12.55
C LEU A 256 -3.86 -5.29 -13.72
N GLY A 257 -4.31 -4.04 -13.74
CA GLY A 257 -3.96 -3.09 -14.79
C GLY A 257 -2.45 -2.79 -14.85
N THR A 258 -1.81 -2.59 -13.70
CA THR A 258 -0.35 -2.40 -13.61
C THR A 258 0.44 -3.65 -14.01
N THR A 259 -0.06 -4.84 -13.66
CA THR A 259 0.52 -6.11 -14.11
C THR A 259 0.43 -6.25 -15.64
N LEU A 260 -0.70 -5.89 -16.24
CA LEU A 260 -0.85 -5.90 -17.70
C LEU A 260 0.08 -4.90 -18.40
N ILE A 261 0.30 -3.70 -17.83
CA ILE A 261 1.30 -2.76 -18.34
C ILE A 261 2.69 -3.40 -18.36
N THR A 262 3.06 -4.13 -17.30
CA THR A 262 4.33 -4.87 -17.25
C THR A 262 4.38 -5.97 -18.31
N ALA A 263 3.28 -6.68 -18.54
CA ALA A 263 3.19 -7.69 -19.59
C ALA A 263 3.34 -7.09 -21.00
N VAL A 264 2.79 -5.90 -21.25
CA VAL A 264 2.96 -5.16 -22.52
C VAL A 264 4.43 -4.82 -22.74
N ILE A 265 5.12 -4.31 -21.72
CA ILE A 265 6.56 -4.03 -21.78
C ILE A 265 7.35 -5.30 -22.13
N GLY A 266 6.96 -6.45 -21.56
CA GLY A 266 7.59 -7.74 -21.83
C GLY A 266 7.43 -8.25 -23.27
N HIS A 267 6.48 -7.72 -24.05
CA HIS A 267 6.30 -8.08 -25.46
C HIS A 267 6.97 -7.10 -26.43
N MET A 268 7.67 -6.09 -25.93
CA MET A 268 8.43 -5.17 -26.77
C MET A 268 9.71 -5.83 -27.30
N ALA A 269 10.21 -5.34 -28.44
CA ALA A 269 11.47 -5.81 -29.01
C ALA A 269 12.68 -5.58 -28.07
N ILE A 270 12.62 -4.53 -27.23
CA ILE A 270 13.62 -4.14 -26.22
C ILE A 270 13.19 -4.55 -24.80
N SER A 271 12.52 -5.69 -24.68
CA SER A 271 11.88 -6.13 -23.43
C SER A 271 12.89 -6.38 -22.30
N GLU A 272 14.06 -6.94 -22.59
CA GLU A 272 15.07 -7.23 -21.57
C GLU A 272 15.55 -5.94 -20.89
N GLU A 273 15.93 -4.94 -21.69
CA GLU A 273 16.42 -3.66 -21.21
C GLU A 273 15.33 -2.86 -20.51
N MET A 274 14.12 -2.87 -21.05
CA MET A 274 13.01 -2.09 -20.49
C MET A 274 12.48 -2.69 -19.19
N LEU A 275 12.41 -4.02 -19.06
CA LEU A 275 12.03 -4.68 -17.80
C LEU A 275 13.07 -4.45 -16.70
N ALA A 276 14.37 -4.50 -17.04
CA ALA A 276 15.45 -4.21 -16.10
C ALA A 276 15.35 -2.77 -15.55
N ALA A 277 15.17 -1.80 -16.45
CA ALA A 277 14.94 -0.41 -16.08
C ALA A 277 13.67 -0.22 -15.24
N TYR A 278 12.56 -0.88 -15.64
CA TYR A 278 11.27 -0.79 -14.96
C TYR A 278 11.33 -1.32 -13.52
N ALA A 279 12.06 -2.41 -13.27
CA ALA A 279 12.21 -2.97 -11.92
C ALA A 279 12.91 -2.01 -10.96
N ILE A 280 14.02 -1.38 -11.40
CA ILE A 280 14.78 -0.41 -10.58
C ILE A 280 13.95 0.85 -10.36
N MET A 281 13.30 1.36 -11.41
CA MET A 281 12.44 2.53 -11.31
C MET A 281 11.22 2.28 -10.43
N GLY A 282 10.64 1.08 -10.45
CA GLY A 282 9.54 0.71 -9.57
C GLY A 282 9.93 0.76 -8.09
N ASN A 283 11.17 0.41 -7.74
CA ASN A 283 11.67 0.56 -6.37
C ASN A 283 11.90 2.03 -6.01
N ILE A 284 12.51 2.82 -6.90
CA ILE A 284 12.68 4.26 -6.72
C ILE A 284 11.32 4.95 -6.51
N GLU A 285 10.32 4.58 -7.30
CA GLU A 285 8.95 5.08 -7.16
C GLU A 285 8.36 4.73 -5.79
N LYS A 286 8.49 3.48 -5.34
CA LYS A 286 7.99 3.05 -4.02
C LYS A 286 8.59 3.91 -2.90
N PHE A 287 9.90 4.14 -2.91
CA PHE A 287 10.56 4.98 -1.90
C PHE A 287 10.14 6.46 -2.01
N SER A 288 10.00 6.97 -3.23
CA SER A 288 9.63 8.37 -3.50
C SER A 288 8.20 8.70 -3.07
N THR A 289 7.29 7.73 -3.15
CA THR A 289 5.85 7.93 -2.86
C THR A 289 5.48 7.69 -1.39
N VAL A 290 6.38 7.14 -0.56
CA VAL A 290 6.13 6.88 0.88
C VAL A 290 5.62 8.12 1.61
N ALA A 291 6.23 9.29 1.35
CA ALA A 291 5.83 10.56 1.95
C ALA A 291 4.41 10.97 1.54
N CYS A 292 4.07 10.82 0.26
CA CYS A 292 2.73 11.11 -0.26
C CYS A 292 1.67 10.19 0.33
N TYR A 293 1.94 8.89 0.43
CA TYR A 293 1.02 7.95 1.09
C TYR A 293 0.84 8.24 2.58
N GLY A 294 1.88 8.72 3.27
CA GLY A 294 1.78 9.12 4.67
C GLY A 294 0.86 10.31 4.90
N ILE A 295 0.97 11.34 4.05
CA ILE A 295 0.07 12.50 4.12
C ILE A 295 -1.34 12.13 3.67
N SER A 296 -1.48 11.29 2.64
CA SER A 296 -2.79 10.76 2.23
C SER A 296 -3.48 10.01 3.37
N GLY A 297 -2.74 9.15 4.08
CA GLY A 297 -3.23 8.46 5.26
C GLY A 297 -3.68 9.44 6.36
N ALA A 298 -2.88 10.46 6.67
CA ALA A 298 -3.26 11.50 7.63
C ALA A 298 -4.49 12.31 7.16
N SER A 299 -4.60 12.56 5.85
CA SER A 299 -5.77 13.20 5.23
C SER A 299 -7.02 12.38 5.44
N ALA A 300 -6.95 11.06 5.26
CA ALA A 300 -8.10 10.18 5.47
C ALA A 300 -8.62 10.21 6.90
N VAL A 301 -7.70 10.31 7.88
CA VAL A 301 -8.05 10.46 9.30
C VAL A 301 -8.68 11.82 9.58
N ILE A 302 -8.03 12.91 9.16
CA ILE A 302 -8.48 14.28 9.45
C ILE A 302 -9.81 14.58 8.76
N VAL A 303 -9.93 14.29 7.46
CA VAL A 303 -11.15 14.53 6.68
C VAL A 303 -12.29 13.66 7.19
N GLY A 304 -12.04 12.37 7.44
CA GLY A 304 -13.05 11.46 7.98
C GLY A 304 -13.54 11.91 9.37
N LYS A 305 -12.62 12.25 10.27
CA LYS A 305 -12.97 12.73 11.62
C LYS A 305 -13.82 14.00 11.57
N ARG A 306 -13.45 15.00 10.77
CA ARG A 306 -14.21 16.25 10.62
C ARG A 306 -15.63 16.00 10.08
N ILE A 307 -15.79 15.07 9.15
CA ILE A 307 -17.13 14.67 8.66
C ILE A 307 -17.93 14.00 9.79
N GLY A 308 -17.29 13.14 10.57
CA GLY A 308 -17.89 12.48 11.74
C GLY A 308 -18.34 13.45 12.83
N GLU A 309 -17.55 14.49 13.10
CA GLU A 309 -17.87 15.58 14.05
C GLU A 309 -19.06 16.44 13.61
N GLY A 310 -19.56 16.28 12.38
CA GLY A 310 -20.62 17.11 11.83
C GLY A 310 -20.16 18.49 11.38
N ALA A 311 -18.86 18.65 11.07
CA ALA A 311 -18.32 19.90 10.58
C ALA A 311 -19.01 20.35 9.28
N SER A 312 -19.02 21.66 9.05
CA SER A 312 -19.66 22.22 7.85
C SER A 312 -19.00 21.68 6.57
N ARG A 313 -19.79 21.52 5.50
CA ARG A 313 -19.26 21.08 4.19
C ARG A 313 -18.16 22.00 3.66
N GLU A 314 -18.21 23.29 4.00
CA GLU A 314 -17.16 24.25 3.63
C GLU A 314 -15.86 23.93 4.35
N GLU A 315 -15.90 23.74 5.67
CA GLU A 315 -14.71 23.44 6.46
C GLU A 315 -14.03 22.14 5.99
N VAL A 316 -14.81 21.08 5.78
CA VAL A 316 -14.30 19.80 5.25
C VAL A 316 -13.67 19.98 3.86
N TYR A 317 -14.31 20.78 3.00
CA TYR A 317 -13.81 21.10 1.67
C TYR A 317 -12.48 21.87 1.73
N GLU A 318 -12.39 22.89 2.57
CA GLU A 318 -11.17 23.67 2.68
C GLU A 318 -10.02 22.83 3.29
N VAL A 319 -10.30 21.99 4.31
CA VAL A 319 -9.28 21.13 4.94
C VAL A 319 -8.75 20.13 3.92
N SER A 320 -9.62 19.58 3.09
CA SER A 320 -9.23 18.66 2.02
C SER A 320 -8.33 19.34 0.99
N TRP A 321 -8.64 20.58 0.57
CA TRP A 321 -7.75 21.36 -0.29
C TRP A 321 -6.41 21.67 0.36
N CYS A 322 -6.38 21.93 1.67
CA CYS A 322 -5.14 22.14 2.42
C CYS A 322 -4.25 20.90 2.34
N MET A 323 -4.81 19.72 2.61
CA MET A 323 -4.07 18.45 2.57
C MET A 323 -3.59 18.08 1.16
N LEU A 324 -4.40 18.37 0.13
CA LEU A 324 -4.00 18.20 -1.27
C LEU A 324 -2.82 19.10 -1.64
N LEU A 325 -2.89 20.39 -1.28
CA LEU A 325 -1.81 21.34 -1.54
C LEU A 325 -0.53 20.93 -0.80
N LEU A 326 -0.63 20.52 0.47
CA LEU A 326 0.50 20.00 1.23
C LEU A 326 1.16 18.81 0.53
N THR A 327 0.36 17.87 0.03
CA THR A 327 0.91 16.69 -0.64
C THR A 327 1.54 17.01 -1.99
N VAL A 328 0.96 17.95 -2.75
CA VAL A 328 1.56 18.44 -4.01
C VAL A 328 2.88 19.16 -3.73
N LEU A 329 2.97 19.97 -2.66
CA LEU A 329 4.23 20.60 -2.25
C LEU A 329 5.30 19.57 -1.88
N ILE A 330 4.92 18.50 -1.17
CA ILE A 330 5.82 17.37 -0.88
C ILE A 330 6.21 16.65 -2.17
N GLY A 331 5.28 16.41 -3.09
CA GLY A 331 5.56 15.83 -4.39
C GLY A 331 6.54 16.66 -5.21
N LEU A 332 6.43 18.00 -5.16
CA LEU A 332 7.39 18.92 -5.77
C LEU A 332 8.77 18.86 -5.09
N MET A 333 8.83 18.77 -3.76
CA MET A 333 10.10 18.58 -3.05
C MET A 333 10.76 17.26 -3.41
N VAL A 334 9.99 16.17 -3.52
CA VAL A 334 10.51 14.86 -3.95
C VAL A 334 10.97 14.93 -5.41
N SER A 335 10.19 15.55 -6.30
CA SER A 335 10.57 15.81 -7.70
C SER A 335 11.91 16.54 -7.81
N LEU A 336 12.08 17.63 -7.06
CA LEU A 336 13.34 18.39 -7.02
C LEU A 336 14.50 17.54 -6.47
N SER A 337 14.26 16.77 -5.41
CA SER A 337 15.28 15.88 -4.85
C SER A 337 15.73 14.82 -5.86
N LEU A 338 14.80 14.24 -6.61
CA LEU A 338 15.09 13.25 -7.65
C LEU A 338 15.82 13.89 -8.84
N ALA A 339 15.47 15.12 -9.21
CA ALA A 339 16.18 15.87 -10.26
C ALA A 339 17.66 16.12 -9.91
N VAL A 340 17.98 16.27 -8.62
CA VAL A 340 19.37 16.37 -8.14
C VAL A 340 20.02 15.00 -8.02
N LEU A 341 19.32 14.01 -7.46
CA LEU A 341 19.85 12.66 -7.23
C LEU A 341 20.12 11.89 -8.52
N LEU A 342 19.33 12.11 -9.57
CA LEU A 342 19.47 11.42 -10.86
C LEU A 342 20.88 11.59 -11.45
N PRO A 343 21.40 12.81 -11.71
CA PRO A 343 22.75 13.01 -12.24
C PRO A 343 23.86 12.79 -11.21
N THR A 344 23.60 12.99 -9.90
CA THR A 344 24.66 12.97 -8.86
C THR A 344 24.89 11.60 -8.22
N VAL A 345 23.84 10.76 -8.17
CA VAL A 345 23.87 9.46 -7.48
C VAL A 345 23.38 8.35 -8.39
N PHE A 346 22.26 8.52 -9.10
CA PHE A 346 21.65 7.39 -9.81
C PHE A 346 22.48 6.97 -11.02
N ILE A 347 22.75 7.89 -11.95
CA ILE A 347 23.58 7.63 -13.12
C ILE A 347 25.00 7.17 -12.75
N PRO A 348 25.75 7.88 -11.86
CA PRO A 348 27.15 7.53 -11.62
C PRO A 348 27.37 6.39 -10.62
N ARG A 349 26.40 6.07 -9.75
CA ARG A 349 26.60 5.08 -8.67
C ARG A 349 25.53 4.01 -8.63
N LEU A 350 24.24 4.39 -8.62
CA LEU A 350 23.15 3.43 -8.42
C LEU A 350 22.96 2.50 -9.63
N TYR A 351 22.87 3.05 -10.84
CA TYR A 351 22.60 2.27 -12.05
C TYR A 351 23.76 1.31 -12.39
N PRO A 352 25.05 1.72 -12.28
CA PRO A 352 26.17 0.80 -12.43
C PRO A 352 26.20 -0.33 -11.38
N LEU A 353 25.76 -0.08 -10.14
CA LEU A 353 25.66 -1.12 -9.11
C LEU A 353 24.69 -2.26 -9.51
N PHE A 354 23.68 -1.96 -10.34
CA PHE A 354 22.75 -2.95 -10.87
C PHE A 354 23.15 -3.45 -12.27
N HIS A 355 24.36 -3.15 -12.75
CA HIS A 355 24.84 -3.52 -14.08
C HIS A 355 23.92 -3.02 -15.22
N LEU A 356 23.25 -1.88 -15.03
CA LEU A 356 22.53 -1.20 -16.10
C LEU A 356 23.55 -0.53 -17.04
N GLU A 357 23.72 -1.09 -18.23
CA GLU A 357 24.63 -0.57 -19.25
C GLU A 357 23.89 -0.26 -20.56
N GLY A 358 24.48 0.62 -21.36
CA GLY A 358 23.97 1.01 -22.68
C GLY A 358 22.51 1.47 -22.66
N LEU A 359 21.68 0.79 -23.45
CA LEU A 359 20.27 1.13 -23.64
C LEU A 359 19.47 1.06 -22.33
N SER A 360 19.71 0.07 -21.45
CA SER A 360 18.97 -0.07 -20.18
C SER A 360 19.15 1.14 -19.25
N LEU A 361 20.36 1.72 -19.25
CA LEU A 361 20.67 2.93 -18.47
C LEU A 361 19.92 4.15 -19.04
N GLU A 362 19.90 4.31 -20.36
CA GLU A 362 19.18 5.40 -21.03
C GLU A 362 17.68 5.32 -20.78
N ILE A 363 17.11 4.11 -20.82
CA ILE A 363 15.70 3.86 -20.50
C ILE A 363 15.42 4.22 -19.03
N ALA A 364 16.23 3.73 -18.09
CA ALA A 364 16.06 4.03 -16.66
C ALA A 364 16.16 5.53 -16.36
N ALA A 365 17.11 6.23 -17.00
CA ALA A 365 17.24 7.68 -16.89
C ALA A 365 15.99 8.39 -17.46
N THR A 366 15.51 7.99 -18.64
CA THR A 366 14.32 8.55 -19.27
C THR A 366 13.07 8.35 -18.41
N MET A 367 12.87 7.14 -17.89
CA MET A 367 11.80 6.82 -16.95
C MET A 367 11.85 7.70 -15.70
N CYS A 368 13.05 7.90 -15.13
CA CYS A 368 13.22 8.77 -13.98
C CYS A 368 12.89 10.23 -14.30
N VAL A 369 13.29 10.75 -15.45
CA VAL A 369 12.95 12.12 -15.89
C VAL A 369 11.44 12.28 -16.03
N VAL A 370 10.77 11.33 -16.70
CA VAL A 370 9.30 11.35 -16.81
C VAL A 370 8.64 11.28 -15.44
N PHE A 371 9.16 10.43 -14.54
CA PHE A 371 8.67 10.33 -13.17
C PHE A 371 8.83 11.63 -12.38
N ILE A 372 9.97 12.33 -12.50
CA ILE A 372 10.20 13.64 -11.87
C ILE A 372 9.11 14.64 -12.25
N PHE A 373 8.77 14.74 -13.53
CA PHE A 373 7.71 15.65 -13.99
C PHE A 373 6.30 15.21 -13.58
N MET A 374 6.05 13.90 -13.50
CA MET A 374 4.74 13.34 -13.12
C MET A 374 4.56 13.18 -11.61
N MET A 375 5.59 13.39 -10.80
CA MET A 375 5.51 13.20 -9.34
C MET A 375 4.47 14.12 -8.67
N PRO A 376 4.33 15.41 -9.03
CA PRO A 376 3.30 16.27 -8.43
C PRO A 376 1.87 15.84 -8.76
N THR A 377 1.63 15.34 -9.98
CA THR A 377 0.30 14.84 -10.39
C THR A 377 -0.02 13.54 -9.67
N LYS A 378 0.97 12.65 -9.52
CA LYS A 378 0.86 11.41 -8.73
C LYS A 378 0.61 11.70 -7.25
N ALA A 379 1.29 12.69 -6.69
CA ALA A 379 1.09 13.14 -5.30
C ALA A 379 -0.33 13.68 -5.07
N PHE A 380 -0.86 14.46 -6.02
CA PHE A 380 -2.25 14.90 -6.00
C PHE A 380 -3.21 13.70 -6.04
N ASP A 381 -3.01 12.78 -6.98
CA ASP A 381 -3.87 11.61 -7.18
C ASP A 381 -4.00 10.75 -5.92
N ILE A 382 -2.86 10.37 -5.35
CA ILE A 382 -2.79 9.55 -4.12
C ILE A 382 -3.67 10.16 -3.02
N THR A 383 -3.51 11.46 -2.74
CA THR A 383 -4.26 12.12 -1.66
C THR A 383 -5.70 12.39 -2.03
N ASN A 384 -6.00 12.74 -3.29
CA ASN A 384 -7.35 13.03 -3.72
C ASN A 384 -8.24 11.78 -3.65
N ILE A 385 -7.77 10.66 -4.17
CA ILE A 385 -8.54 9.41 -4.20
C ILE A 385 -8.55 8.78 -2.81
N SER A 386 -7.37 8.39 -2.29
CA SER A 386 -7.29 7.59 -1.07
C SER A 386 -7.44 8.41 0.21
N GLY A 387 -6.99 9.68 0.21
CA GLY A 387 -7.02 10.54 1.38
C GLY A 387 -8.30 11.36 1.56
N VAL A 388 -8.95 11.77 0.47
CA VAL A 388 -10.09 12.71 0.50
C VAL A 388 -11.39 12.04 0.07
N LEU A 389 -11.47 11.55 -1.17
CA LEU A 389 -12.72 11.00 -1.72
C LEU A 389 -13.17 9.73 -0.99
N ARG A 390 -12.24 8.79 -0.74
CA ARG A 390 -12.53 7.57 0.05
C ARG A 390 -12.97 7.96 1.47
N ALA A 391 -12.25 8.87 2.14
CA ALA A 391 -12.58 9.33 3.50
C ALA A 391 -13.93 10.04 3.61
N GLY A 392 -14.36 10.73 2.54
CA GLY A 392 -15.70 11.30 2.42
C GLY A 392 -16.82 10.28 2.16
N GLY A 393 -16.50 8.99 2.05
CA GLY A 393 -17.48 7.94 1.78
C GLY A 393 -17.86 7.78 0.31
N ASP A 394 -17.19 8.50 -0.60
CA ASP A 394 -17.48 8.48 -2.03
C ASP A 394 -16.67 7.41 -2.79
N VAL A 395 -16.62 6.21 -2.21
CA VAL A 395 -15.75 5.11 -2.64
C VAL A 395 -16.04 4.60 -4.06
N ARG A 396 -17.29 4.75 -4.53
CA ARG A 396 -17.69 4.27 -5.86
C ARG A 396 -17.17 5.20 -6.96
N VAL A 397 -17.35 6.50 -6.80
CA VAL A 397 -16.85 7.46 -7.78
C VAL A 397 -15.33 7.50 -7.74
N SER A 398 -14.71 7.40 -6.56
CA SER A 398 -13.26 7.27 -6.47
C SER A 398 -12.75 6.03 -7.20
N ALA A 399 -13.42 4.87 -7.05
CA ALA A 399 -13.06 3.65 -7.76
C ALA A 399 -13.20 3.78 -9.29
N VAL A 400 -14.26 4.42 -9.78
CA VAL A 400 -14.47 4.63 -11.23
C VAL A 400 -13.41 5.56 -11.81
N ILE A 401 -13.06 6.64 -11.11
CA ILE A 401 -12.00 7.56 -11.56
C ILE A 401 -10.66 6.83 -11.60
N ASP A 402 -10.35 6.05 -10.57
CA ASP A 402 -9.07 5.36 -10.44
C ASP A 402 -8.89 4.26 -11.48
N VAL A 403 -9.82 3.28 -11.51
CA VAL A 403 -9.79 2.15 -12.45
C VAL A 403 -9.98 2.62 -13.89
N GLY A 404 -10.89 3.57 -14.13
CA GLY A 404 -11.17 4.09 -15.47
C GLY A 404 -9.93 4.71 -16.11
N SER A 405 -9.14 5.46 -15.34
CA SER A 405 -7.89 6.04 -15.82
C SER A 405 -6.81 5.00 -16.15
N VAL A 406 -6.73 3.89 -15.41
CA VAL A 406 -5.78 2.82 -15.73
C VAL A 406 -6.21 2.08 -16.99
N TRP A 407 -7.46 1.63 -17.05
CA TRP A 407 -7.94 0.70 -18.08
C TRP A 407 -8.33 1.39 -19.39
N LEU A 408 -8.84 2.62 -19.35
CA LEU A 408 -9.30 3.33 -20.55
C LEU A 408 -8.25 4.30 -21.12
N VAL A 409 -7.25 4.69 -20.31
CA VAL A 409 -6.25 5.69 -20.72
C VAL A 409 -4.85 5.10 -20.68
N ALA A 410 -4.32 4.77 -19.50
CA ALA A 410 -2.92 4.35 -19.38
C ALA A 410 -2.60 3.07 -20.14
N LEU A 411 -3.42 2.02 -19.97
CA LEU A 411 -3.19 0.73 -20.63
C LEU A 411 -3.32 0.83 -22.16
N PRO A 412 -4.38 1.41 -22.76
CA PRO A 412 -4.47 1.55 -24.21
C PRO A 412 -3.37 2.44 -24.79
N ILE A 413 -3.02 3.55 -24.15
CA ILE A 413 -1.91 4.42 -24.63
C ILE A 413 -0.59 3.67 -24.56
N THR A 414 -0.34 2.90 -23.51
CA THR A 414 0.87 2.08 -23.40
C THR A 414 0.91 1.01 -24.48
N VAL A 415 -0.19 0.28 -24.73
CA VAL A 415 -0.28 -0.73 -25.80
C VAL A 415 -0.04 -0.10 -27.18
N LEU A 416 -0.70 1.01 -27.47
CA LEU A 416 -0.56 1.70 -28.76
C LEU A 416 0.87 2.23 -28.96
N SER A 417 1.45 2.87 -27.95
CA SER A 417 2.81 3.40 -28.04
C SER A 417 3.88 2.31 -28.08
N ALA A 418 3.74 1.24 -27.29
CA ALA A 418 4.74 0.19 -27.16
C ALA A 418 4.71 -0.85 -28.29
N LEU A 419 3.50 -1.29 -28.70
CA LEU A 419 3.35 -2.44 -29.59
C LEU A 419 2.88 -2.09 -31.00
N VAL A 420 2.15 -0.97 -31.18
CA VAL A 420 1.59 -0.61 -32.49
C VAL A 420 2.45 0.42 -33.20
N PHE A 421 2.81 1.50 -32.51
CA PHE A 421 3.59 2.59 -33.09
C PHE A 421 5.10 2.42 -32.91
N GLU A 422 5.53 1.43 -32.11
CA GLU A 422 6.95 1.22 -31.73
C GLU A 422 7.63 2.56 -31.37
N ALA A 423 6.91 3.37 -30.59
CA ALA A 423 7.25 4.74 -30.34
C ALA A 423 8.53 4.86 -29.49
N PRO A 424 9.24 6.00 -29.56
CA PRO A 424 10.39 6.25 -28.70
C PRO A 424 10.08 6.00 -27.23
N VAL A 425 11.06 5.47 -26.49
CA VAL A 425 10.87 5.02 -25.10
C VAL A 425 10.27 6.10 -24.19
N ALA A 426 10.61 7.37 -24.41
CA ALA A 426 10.02 8.49 -23.68
C ALA A 426 8.49 8.56 -23.80
N LEU A 427 7.93 8.29 -24.98
CA LEU A 427 6.48 8.27 -25.20
C LEU A 427 5.82 7.06 -24.54
N VAL A 428 6.49 5.90 -24.55
CA VAL A 428 6.02 4.71 -23.82
C VAL A 428 6.00 5.00 -22.31
N CYS A 429 7.05 5.64 -21.78
CA CYS A 429 7.13 6.05 -20.38
C CYS A 429 6.02 7.03 -19.99
N LEU A 430 5.70 7.99 -20.88
CA LEU A 430 4.57 8.89 -20.69
C LEU A 430 3.23 8.16 -20.72
N GLY A 431 3.09 7.14 -21.59
CA GLY A 431 1.93 6.26 -21.63
C GLY A 431 1.70 5.51 -20.33
N ILE A 432 2.76 4.93 -19.76
CA ILE A 432 2.72 4.26 -18.45
C ILE A 432 2.22 5.21 -17.36
N GLN A 433 2.67 6.47 -17.39
CA GLN A 433 2.32 7.48 -16.39
C GLN A 433 1.04 8.28 -16.72
N ALA A 434 0.37 7.96 -17.83
CA ALA A 434 -0.80 8.73 -18.32
C ALA A 434 -2.02 8.63 -17.37
N GLU A 435 -2.06 7.63 -16.48
CA GLU A 435 -3.11 7.55 -15.47
C GLU A 435 -3.17 8.82 -14.60
N GLY A 436 -2.01 9.34 -14.17
CA GLY A 436 -1.95 10.52 -13.30
C GLY A 436 -2.49 11.78 -14.00
N LEU A 437 -2.22 11.93 -15.29
CA LEU A 437 -2.70 13.08 -16.08
C LEU A 437 -4.22 13.06 -16.26
N SER A 438 -4.81 11.88 -16.46
CA SER A 438 -6.26 11.73 -16.63
C SER A 438 -7.04 11.85 -15.32
N LYS A 439 -6.47 11.40 -14.19
CA LYS A 439 -7.13 11.46 -12.88
C LYS A 439 -7.22 12.86 -12.31
N VAL A 440 -6.22 13.73 -12.52
CA VAL A 440 -6.22 15.10 -11.97
C VAL A 440 -7.48 15.90 -12.34
N PRO A 441 -7.88 16.06 -13.62
CA PRO A 441 -9.07 16.84 -13.97
C PRO A 441 -10.37 16.21 -13.43
N LEU A 442 -10.50 14.88 -13.49
CA LEU A 442 -11.66 14.15 -12.96
C LEU A 442 -11.76 14.30 -11.43
N GLY A 443 -10.62 14.22 -10.75
CA GLY A 443 -10.49 14.41 -9.31
C GLY A 443 -10.86 15.82 -8.88
N ILE A 444 -10.34 16.85 -9.58
CA ILE A 444 -10.68 18.26 -9.31
C ILE A 444 -12.18 18.52 -9.55
N TRP A 445 -12.74 17.97 -10.64
CA TRP A 445 -14.16 18.08 -10.92
C TRP A 445 -15.00 17.49 -9.77
N ARG A 446 -14.67 16.27 -9.33
CA ARG A 446 -15.41 15.63 -8.24
C ARG A 446 -15.24 16.38 -6.93
N LEU A 447 -14.04 16.83 -6.61
CA LEU A 447 -13.73 17.59 -5.41
C LEU A 447 -14.54 18.90 -5.34
N ARG A 448 -14.57 19.66 -6.45
CA ARG A 448 -15.34 20.92 -6.56
C ARG A 448 -16.84 20.72 -6.45
N SER A 449 -17.35 19.54 -6.83
CA SER A 449 -18.78 19.24 -6.72
C SER A 449 -19.29 19.15 -5.29
N ARG A 450 -18.40 18.93 -4.30
CA ARG A 450 -18.73 18.72 -2.87
C ARG A 450 -19.66 17.53 -2.57
N LYS A 451 -20.14 16.82 -3.59
CA LYS A 451 -21.00 15.62 -3.48
C LYS A 451 -20.29 14.42 -2.84
N TRP A 452 -18.97 14.51 -2.72
CA TRP A 452 -18.14 13.48 -2.10
C TRP A 452 -18.16 13.54 -0.56
N ILE A 453 -18.66 14.63 0.04
CA ILE A 453 -18.73 14.80 1.50
C ILE A 453 -20.00 14.11 2.01
N ASN A 454 -19.90 12.82 2.29
CA ASN A 454 -21.01 12.00 2.78
C ASN A 454 -20.72 11.53 4.21
N ASN A 455 -21.71 11.71 5.08
CA ASN A 455 -21.70 11.07 6.39
C ASN A 455 -22.12 9.61 6.22
N VAL A 456 -21.20 8.68 6.46
CA VAL A 456 -21.43 7.23 6.33
C VAL A 456 -21.76 6.56 7.65
N THR A 457 -21.77 7.32 8.74
CA THR A 457 -22.12 6.82 10.07
C THR A 457 -23.62 6.74 10.24
N ARG A 458 -24.08 5.74 10.99
CA ARG A 458 -25.49 5.68 11.39
C ARG A 458 -25.79 6.77 12.43
N GLU A 459 -26.98 7.33 12.35
CA GLU A 459 -27.55 8.03 13.51
C GLU A 459 -27.97 6.96 14.51
N GLY A 460 -27.61 7.16 15.78
CA GLY A 460 -27.81 6.16 16.82
C GLY A 460 -29.26 5.71 16.85
N THR A 461 -29.52 4.48 16.44
CA THR A 461 -30.75 3.80 16.82
C THR A 461 -30.60 3.46 18.29
N SER A 462 -31.14 4.34 19.12
CA SER A 462 -31.52 4.07 20.52
C SER A 462 -32.25 2.75 20.66
#